data_AF-A0A1R3FW64-F1
#
_entry.id   AF-A0A1R3FW64-F1
#
_cell.length_a   1.000
_cell.length_b   1.000
_cell.length_c   1.000
_cell.angle_alpha   90.00
_cell.angle_beta   90.00
_cell.angle_gamma   90.00
#
_symmetry.space_group_name_H-M   'P 1'
#
loop_
_entity.id
_entity.type
_entity.pdbx_description
1 polymer ?
#
loop_
_entity_poly.entity_id
_entity_poly.type
_entity_poly.pdbx_seq_one_letter_code
_entity_poly.pdbx_strand_id
1 'polypeptide(L)'
;MNLRGPPHSSSGGGGGREDCWSEGATATLVEAWGDRYIRLNRGNLRQKDWQEVADAVNSRLNGAKSRKTDVQCKNRIDTLKKKYKLERSKPPPSKWPFFKRIDSLIGGNASSNKKHHSLTFTITPKAKSFLKGPKLEESSFEEEEEEEDGDDDEIRKEHRVEDVGLSDGAACRELARAILKFGEIYERIESSKQQQMMELEKQRMEFTKDLEFQRMNMFVDAQLEMQKSKRQRNLTRSGFHQKDTKFL
;
A
#
# COMPACT_ATOMS: atom_id res chain seq x y z
N MET A 1 -47.94 -57.24 -31.71
CA MET A 1 -46.59 -56.71 -31.95
C MET A 1 -46.28 -55.75 -30.81
N ASN A 2 -45.42 -56.13 -29.86
CA ASN A 2 -44.92 -55.24 -28.79
C ASN A 2 -43.46 -55.61 -28.54
N LEU A 3 -42.53 -54.81 -29.07
CA LEU A 3 -41.10 -54.89 -28.78
C LEU A 3 -40.74 -53.80 -27.77
N ARG A 4 -40.38 -54.21 -26.56
CA ARG A 4 -39.92 -53.35 -25.47
C ARG A 4 -38.43 -53.07 -25.67
N GLY A 5 -38.08 -51.84 -26.07
CA GLY A 5 -36.69 -51.39 -26.16
C GLY A 5 -36.02 -51.23 -24.78
N PRO A 6 -34.68 -51.21 -24.70
CA PRO A 6 -33.95 -51.12 -23.43
C PRO A 6 -34.01 -49.70 -22.86
N PRO A 7 -33.99 -49.52 -21.53
CA PRO A 7 -33.90 -48.18 -20.96
C PRO A 7 -32.51 -47.61 -21.22
N HIS A 8 -32.45 -46.56 -22.03
CA HIS A 8 -31.29 -45.68 -22.09
C HIS A 8 -31.13 -45.03 -20.71
N SER A 9 -30.01 -45.30 -20.05
CA SER A 9 -29.57 -44.58 -18.85
C SER A 9 -29.28 -43.13 -19.23
N SER A 10 -30.29 -42.28 -19.11
CA SER A 10 -30.14 -40.82 -19.05
C SER A 10 -29.42 -40.48 -17.75
N SER A 11 -28.09 -40.52 -17.79
CA SER A 11 -27.23 -39.98 -16.76
C SER A 11 -27.44 -38.47 -16.68
N GLY A 12 -28.36 -38.06 -15.81
CA GLY A 12 -28.67 -36.67 -15.51
C GLY A 12 -27.42 -35.92 -15.06
N GLY A 13 -27.04 -34.91 -15.83
CA GLY A 13 -26.07 -33.91 -15.44
C GLY A 13 -26.61 -33.06 -14.29
N GLY A 14 -25.76 -32.82 -13.29
CA GLY A 14 -26.14 -32.07 -12.09
C GLY A 14 -24.95 -31.65 -11.22
N GLY A 15 -23.94 -31.01 -11.82
CA GLY A 15 -23.27 -29.87 -11.18
C GLY A 15 -22.35 -30.09 -9.98
N GLY A 16 -21.80 -31.28 -9.76
CA GLY A 16 -20.71 -31.49 -8.81
C GLY A 16 -19.35 -31.35 -9.47
N ARG A 17 -19.02 -30.21 -10.08
CA ARG A 17 -17.61 -29.95 -10.43
C ARG A 17 -16.90 -29.74 -9.10
N GLU A 18 -16.35 -30.83 -8.56
CA GLU A 18 -15.42 -30.79 -7.44
C GLU A 18 -14.40 -29.71 -7.79
N ASP A 19 -14.48 -28.58 -7.08
CA ASP A 19 -13.52 -27.49 -7.19
C ASP A 19 -12.16 -28.17 -7.25
N CYS A 20 -11.37 -27.95 -8.31
CA CYS A 20 -10.07 -28.63 -8.50
C CYS A 20 -9.07 -28.37 -7.34
N TRP A 21 -9.53 -27.65 -6.32
CA TRP A 21 -9.04 -27.38 -5.00
C TRP A 21 -9.77 -28.25 -3.96
N SER A 22 -9.12 -29.33 -3.52
CA SER A 22 -9.59 -30.06 -2.35
C SER A 22 -9.57 -29.18 -1.11
N GLU A 23 -10.36 -29.54 -0.11
CA GLU A 23 -10.42 -28.83 1.17
C GLU A 23 -9.03 -28.71 1.82
N GLY A 24 -8.26 -29.81 1.89
CA GLY A 24 -6.88 -29.79 2.40
C GLY A 24 -5.91 -28.93 1.58
N ALA A 25 -6.11 -28.84 0.25
CA ALA A 25 -5.29 -27.97 -0.61
C ALA A 25 -5.63 -26.50 -0.38
N THR A 26 -6.92 -26.19 -0.20
CA THR A 26 -7.39 -24.85 0.16
C THR A 26 -6.93 -24.45 1.56
N ALA A 27 -6.96 -25.38 2.53
CA ALA A 27 -6.44 -25.16 3.88
C ALA A 27 -4.94 -24.80 3.83
N THR A 28 -4.14 -25.64 3.16
CA THR A 28 -2.69 -25.42 2.95
C THR A 28 -2.41 -24.07 2.30
N LEU A 29 -3.18 -23.73 1.27
CA LEU A 29 -3.06 -22.44 0.58
C LEU A 29 -3.30 -21.27 1.54
N VAL A 30 -4.33 -21.34 2.39
CA VAL A 30 -4.64 -20.27 3.34
C VAL A 30 -3.54 -20.14 4.41
N GLU A 31 -2.92 -21.24 4.88
CA GLU A 31 -1.78 -21.15 5.80
C GLU A 31 -0.56 -20.53 5.11
N ALA A 32 -0.13 -21.11 3.99
CA ALA A 32 1.09 -20.68 3.30
C ALA A 32 1.01 -19.22 2.81
N TRP A 33 -0.15 -18.81 2.29
CA TRP A 33 -0.42 -17.41 1.95
C TRP A 33 -0.49 -16.54 3.20
N GLY A 34 -1.21 -16.98 4.25
CA GLY A 34 -1.40 -16.24 5.49
C GLY A 34 -0.09 -15.90 6.20
N ASP A 35 0.82 -16.87 6.31
CA ASP A 35 2.14 -16.69 6.95
C ASP A 35 2.98 -15.64 6.21
N ARG A 36 2.95 -15.65 4.87
CA ARG A 36 3.64 -14.64 4.05
C ARG A 36 2.97 -13.28 4.15
N TYR A 37 1.65 -13.27 4.07
CA TYR A 37 0.86 -12.06 4.19
C TYR A 37 1.16 -11.35 5.52
N ILE A 38 1.26 -12.08 6.63
CA ILE A 38 1.65 -11.51 7.94
C ILE A 38 3.12 -11.05 7.93
N ARG A 39 4.06 -11.86 7.43
CA ARG A 39 5.49 -11.49 7.37
C ARG A 39 5.74 -10.21 6.58
N LEU A 40 4.95 -9.96 5.55
CA LEU A 40 4.98 -8.72 4.76
C LEU A 40 4.11 -7.60 5.37
N ASN A 41 3.78 -7.70 6.66
CA ASN A 41 2.93 -6.77 7.39
C ASN A 41 1.61 -6.47 6.68
N ARG A 42 0.95 -7.52 6.18
CA ARG A 42 -0.28 -7.48 5.38
C ARG A 42 -0.15 -6.77 4.02
N GLY A 43 1.07 -6.70 3.49
CA GLY A 43 1.37 -6.18 2.15
C GLY A 43 1.07 -7.15 1.00
N ASN A 44 1.32 -6.68 -0.23
CA ASN A 44 1.11 -7.47 -1.44
C ASN A 44 2.25 -8.47 -1.68
N LEU A 45 1.91 -9.72 -1.96
CA LEU A 45 2.88 -10.76 -2.34
C LEU A 45 3.40 -10.51 -3.75
N ARG A 46 4.71 -10.66 -3.94
CA ARG A 46 5.38 -10.61 -5.25
C ARG A 46 5.39 -12.00 -5.90
N GLN A 47 5.82 -12.08 -7.16
CA GLN A 47 5.88 -13.33 -7.92
C GLN A 47 6.64 -14.44 -7.18
N LYS A 48 7.82 -14.13 -6.61
CA LYS A 48 8.59 -15.09 -5.82
C LYS A 48 7.80 -15.62 -4.61
N ASP A 49 7.10 -14.74 -3.89
CA ASP A 49 6.27 -15.16 -2.76
C ASP A 49 5.16 -16.11 -3.21
N TRP A 50 4.50 -15.81 -4.34
CA TRP A 50 3.45 -16.65 -4.89
C TRP A 50 3.97 -18.01 -5.38
N GLN A 51 5.17 -18.04 -5.96
CA GLN A 51 5.82 -19.30 -6.34
C GLN A 51 6.05 -20.18 -5.10
N GLU A 52 6.59 -19.61 -4.03
CA GLU A 52 6.82 -20.39 -2.81
C GLU A 52 5.51 -20.80 -2.10
N VAL A 53 4.41 -20.05 -2.25
CA VAL A 53 3.06 -20.51 -1.84
C VAL A 53 2.63 -21.72 -2.66
N ALA A 54 2.79 -21.66 -3.98
CA ALA A 54 2.43 -22.77 -4.87
C ALA A 54 3.25 -24.02 -4.55
N ASP A 55 4.54 -23.88 -4.28
CA ASP A 55 5.42 -24.98 -3.90
C ASP A 55 4.96 -25.64 -2.58
N ALA A 56 4.56 -24.85 -1.58
CA ALA A 56 4.01 -25.37 -0.32
C ALA A 56 2.69 -26.14 -0.53
N VAL A 57 1.80 -25.64 -1.39
CA VAL A 57 0.54 -26.33 -1.74
C VAL A 57 0.82 -27.64 -2.48
N ASN A 58 1.76 -27.63 -3.43
CA ASN A 58 2.11 -28.78 -4.24
C ASN A 58 2.87 -29.85 -3.45
N SER A 59 3.64 -29.47 -2.43
CA SER A 59 4.38 -30.42 -1.57
C SER A 59 3.46 -31.35 -0.78
N ARG A 60 2.21 -30.93 -0.53
CA ARG A 60 1.18 -31.74 0.16
C ARG A 60 0.25 -32.48 -0.80
N LEU A 61 0.42 -32.29 -2.11
CA LEU A 61 -0.36 -32.97 -3.15
C LEU A 61 0.39 -34.25 -3.54
N ASN A 62 -0.10 -35.42 -3.12
CA ASN A 62 0.55 -36.72 -3.35
C ASN A 62 0.53 -37.18 -4.83
N GLY A 63 1.11 -36.42 -5.75
CA GLY A 63 1.40 -36.78 -7.14
C GLY A 63 0.20 -37.02 -8.07
N ALA A 64 -0.99 -37.30 -7.53
CA ALA A 64 -2.18 -37.72 -8.28
C ALA A 64 -3.01 -36.56 -8.85
N LYS A 65 -2.68 -35.31 -8.52
CA LYS A 65 -3.40 -34.10 -8.98
C LYS A 65 -2.44 -33.15 -9.70
N SER A 66 -2.97 -32.42 -10.67
CA SER A 66 -2.20 -31.42 -11.40
C SER A 66 -1.60 -30.38 -10.45
N ARG A 67 -0.29 -30.10 -10.62
CA ARG A 67 0.41 -29.07 -9.85
C ARG A 67 -0.28 -27.72 -10.04
N LYS A 68 -0.42 -26.98 -8.95
CA LYS A 68 -0.97 -25.62 -8.96
C LYS A 68 0.12 -24.61 -9.29
N THR A 69 -0.22 -23.64 -10.13
CA THR A 69 0.66 -22.50 -10.41
C THR A 69 0.47 -21.39 -9.38
N ASP A 70 1.45 -20.50 -9.31
CA ASP A 70 1.42 -19.25 -8.54
C ASP A 70 0.16 -18.41 -8.85
N VAL A 71 -0.18 -18.28 -10.13
CA VAL A 71 -1.38 -17.57 -10.60
C VAL A 71 -2.67 -18.26 -10.13
N GLN A 72 -2.73 -19.60 -10.16
CA GLN A 72 -3.89 -20.34 -9.67
C GLN A 72 -4.08 -20.17 -8.16
N CYS A 73 -2.98 -20.16 -7.40
CA CYS A 73 -3.00 -19.90 -5.96
C CYS A 73 -3.53 -18.49 -5.65
N LYS A 74 -3.02 -17.48 -6.37
CA LYS A 74 -3.49 -16.10 -6.26
C LYS A 74 -4.99 -15.98 -6.53
N ASN A 75 -5.46 -16.49 -7.67
CA ASN A 75 -6.86 -16.44 -8.05
C ASN A 75 -7.76 -17.13 -7.01
N ARG A 76 -7.31 -18.25 -6.44
CA ARG A 76 -8.05 -18.95 -5.39
C ARG A 76 -8.14 -18.11 -4.12
N ILE A 77 -7.03 -17.49 -3.68
CA ILE A 77 -7.04 -16.55 -2.54
C ILE A 77 -8.00 -15.39 -2.80
N ASP A 78 -8.02 -14.81 -3.99
CA ASP A 78 -8.91 -13.71 -4.33
C ASP A 78 -10.39 -14.12 -4.22
N THR A 79 -10.73 -15.31 -4.72
CA THR A 79 -12.08 -15.89 -4.55
C THR A 79 -12.42 -16.11 -3.07
N LEU A 80 -11.48 -16.62 -2.26
CA LEU A 80 -11.69 -16.82 -0.83
C LEU A 80 -11.89 -15.49 -0.09
N LYS A 81 -11.12 -14.44 -0.43
CA LYS A 81 -11.27 -13.09 0.12
C LYS A 81 -12.62 -12.48 -0.25
N LYS A 82 -13.09 -12.67 -1.49
CA LYS A 82 -14.45 -12.26 -1.91
C LYS A 82 -15.53 -12.98 -1.11
N LYS A 83 -15.42 -14.30 -0.97
CA LYS A 83 -16.35 -15.11 -0.17
C LYS A 83 -16.36 -14.68 1.30
N TYR A 84 -15.20 -14.41 1.88
CA TYR A 84 -15.07 -13.87 3.24
C TYR A 84 -15.82 -12.55 3.43
N LYS A 85 -15.69 -11.59 2.49
CA LYS A 85 -16.44 -10.32 2.57
C LYS A 85 -17.96 -10.55 2.63
N LEU A 86 -18.49 -11.47 1.83
CA LEU A 86 -19.91 -11.83 1.81
C LEU A 86 -20.34 -12.61 3.04
N GLU A 87 -19.46 -13.44 3.58
CA GLU A 87 -19.75 -14.25 4.77
C GLU A 87 -19.72 -13.40 6.05
N ARG A 88 -18.89 -12.35 6.08
CA ARG A 88 -18.74 -11.44 7.23
C ARG A 88 -19.94 -10.53 7.47
N SER A 89 -20.78 -10.30 6.47
CA SER A 89 -22.03 -9.53 6.63
C SER A 89 -23.19 -10.36 7.18
N LYS A 90 -23.01 -11.67 7.37
CA LYS A 90 -24.03 -12.57 7.90
C LYS A 90 -23.96 -12.64 9.43
N PRO A 91 -25.08 -12.89 10.13
CA PRO A 91 -25.07 -13.05 11.58
C PRO A 91 -24.20 -14.24 11.99
N PRO A 92 -23.41 -14.14 13.09
CA PRO A 92 -22.67 -15.27 13.62
C PRO A 92 -23.60 -16.40 14.10
N PRO A 93 -23.13 -17.67 14.12
CA PRO A 93 -21.82 -18.14 13.66
C PRO A 93 -21.79 -18.47 12.16
N SER A 94 -20.68 -18.16 11.48
CA SER A 94 -20.49 -18.61 10.10
C SER A 94 -20.35 -20.13 10.03
N LYS A 95 -21.04 -20.75 9.05
CA LYS A 95 -20.96 -22.18 8.74
C LYS A 95 -19.80 -22.53 7.79
N TRP A 96 -19.06 -21.52 7.32
CA TRP A 96 -17.99 -21.74 6.33
C TRP A 96 -16.66 -22.09 7.03
N PRO A 97 -16.06 -23.27 6.76
CA PRO A 97 -14.89 -23.77 7.51
C PRO A 97 -13.67 -22.84 7.48
N PHE A 98 -13.47 -22.07 6.40
CA PHE A 98 -12.34 -21.15 6.29
C PHE A 98 -12.58 -19.77 6.89
N PHE A 99 -13.80 -19.46 7.35
CA PHE A 99 -14.17 -18.12 7.82
C PHE A 99 -13.26 -17.65 8.95
N LYS A 100 -13.18 -18.40 10.06
CA LYS A 100 -12.37 -18.02 11.24
C LYS A 100 -10.89 -17.82 10.90
N ARG A 101 -10.37 -18.66 10.00
CA ARG A 101 -8.97 -18.63 9.59
C ARG A 101 -8.65 -17.36 8.78
N ILE A 102 -9.49 -17.04 7.80
CA ILE A 102 -9.32 -15.84 6.98
C ILE A 102 -9.62 -14.57 7.81
N ASP A 103 -10.60 -14.63 8.71
CA ASP A 103 -10.93 -13.55 9.65
C ASP A 103 -9.76 -13.22 10.58
N SER A 104 -9.05 -14.22 11.10
CA SER A 104 -7.85 -13.98 11.91
C SER A 104 -6.73 -13.28 11.11
N LEU A 105 -6.62 -13.56 9.81
CA LEU A 105 -5.59 -12.99 8.93
C LEU A 105 -5.91 -11.54 8.50
N ILE A 106 -7.18 -11.26 8.17
CA ILE A 106 -7.61 -10.00 7.51
C ILE A 106 -8.56 -9.17 8.39
N GLY A 107 -9.27 -9.77 9.34
CA GLY A 107 -10.27 -9.12 10.19
C GLY A 107 -9.70 -8.20 11.28
N GLY A 108 -8.39 -8.25 11.52
CA GLY A 108 -7.75 -7.46 12.56
C GLY A 108 -7.51 -6.00 12.21
N ASN A 109 -8.55 -5.17 12.22
CA ASN A 109 -8.48 -3.76 12.64
C ASN A 109 -9.47 -3.43 13.78
N ALA A 110 -10.08 -4.44 14.43
CA ALA A 110 -11.14 -4.20 15.43
C ALA A 110 -11.01 -4.96 16.77
N SER A 111 -9.99 -5.80 17.00
CA SER A 111 -10.03 -6.73 18.15
C SER A 111 -8.66 -7.15 18.71
N SER A 112 -7.73 -6.22 18.84
CA SER A 112 -6.54 -6.41 19.68
C SER A 112 -6.18 -5.13 20.43
N ASN A 113 -6.97 -4.79 21.45
CA ASN A 113 -6.49 -3.91 22.52
C ASN A 113 -6.98 -4.42 23.88
N LYS A 114 -6.33 -5.48 24.38
CA LYS A 114 -6.24 -5.69 25.83
C LYS A 114 -5.17 -4.74 26.34
N LYS A 115 -5.62 -3.62 26.90
CA LYS A 115 -4.95 -2.71 27.85
C LYS A 115 -3.42 -2.61 27.70
N HIS A 116 -2.97 -1.69 26.85
CA HIS A 116 -1.87 -0.80 27.25
C HIS A 116 -2.39 0.64 27.19
N HIS A 117 -2.28 1.31 28.32
CA HIS A 117 -2.64 2.71 28.51
C HIS A 117 -1.68 3.57 27.69
N SER A 118 -2.20 4.23 26.66
CA SER A 118 -1.56 5.42 26.09
C SER A 118 -2.68 6.34 25.62
N LEU A 119 -2.71 7.52 26.19
CA LEU A 119 -3.79 8.50 26.03
C LEU A 119 -3.82 8.96 24.57
N THR A 120 -4.91 8.67 23.87
CA THR A 120 -5.21 9.28 22.58
C THR A 120 -6.54 10.01 22.71
N PHE A 121 -6.48 11.34 22.62
CA PHE A 121 -7.63 12.23 22.69
C PHE A 121 -8.55 11.96 21.49
N THR A 122 -9.76 11.46 21.73
CA THR A 122 -10.84 11.42 20.75
C THR A 122 -11.62 12.72 20.79
N ILE A 123 -11.57 13.52 19.71
CA ILE A 123 -12.53 14.61 19.51
C ILE A 123 -13.62 14.11 18.55
N THR A 124 -14.79 13.85 19.11
CA THR A 124 -16.06 13.69 18.40
C THR A 124 -16.52 15.04 17.85
N PRO A 125 -17.01 15.16 16.60
CA PRO A 125 -17.61 16.41 16.15
C PRO A 125 -19.04 16.54 16.71
N LYS A 126 -19.23 17.50 17.62
CA LYS A 126 -20.55 18.01 17.99
C LYS A 126 -20.77 19.33 17.25
N ALA A 127 -21.79 19.36 16.40
CA ALA A 127 -22.21 20.54 15.66
C ALA A 127 -22.55 21.71 16.61
N LYS A 128 -22.07 22.91 16.27
CA LYS A 128 -22.68 24.21 16.59
C LYS A 128 -22.15 25.26 15.62
N SER A 129 -23.09 25.88 14.92
CA SER A 129 -23.01 27.08 14.09
C SER A 129 -22.34 28.25 14.82
N PHE A 130 -21.57 29.09 14.11
CA PHE A 130 -21.51 30.55 14.30
C PHE A 130 -20.89 31.22 13.05
N LEU A 131 -21.28 32.48 12.83
CA LEU A 131 -21.34 33.21 11.57
C LEU A 131 -20.04 33.97 11.20
N LYS A 132 -19.94 34.28 9.89
CA LYS A 132 -19.60 35.59 9.28
C LYS A 132 -18.16 35.89 8.78
N GLY A 133 -18.00 35.77 7.45
CA GLY A 133 -17.28 36.68 6.52
C GLY A 133 -15.76 36.87 6.65
N PRO A 134 -15.07 37.54 5.68
CA PRO A 134 -15.59 38.26 4.52
C PRO A 134 -15.06 37.81 3.14
N LYS A 135 -15.77 38.34 2.14
CA LYS A 135 -15.60 38.32 0.68
C LYS A 135 -14.33 39.08 0.25
N LEU A 136 -13.65 38.58 -0.77
CA LEU A 136 -12.73 39.35 -1.62
C LEU A 136 -13.03 39.02 -3.09
N GLU A 137 -13.57 40.03 -3.76
CA GLU A 137 -13.48 40.39 -5.19
C GLU A 137 -12.06 40.21 -5.75
N GLU A 138 -11.75 40.15 -7.04
CA GLU A 138 -12.43 40.26 -8.34
C GLU A 138 -11.33 39.99 -9.39
N SER A 139 -11.68 39.41 -10.53
CA SER A 139 -11.04 39.67 -11.83
C SER A 139 -11.92 38.99 -12.89
N SER A 140 -12.81 39.72 -13.57
CA SER A 140 -12.55 40.54 -14.77
C SER A 140 -12.00 39.69 -15.93
N PHE A 141 -12.92 39.29 -16.82
CA PHE A 141 -12.63 38.99 -18.22
C PHE A 141 -13.89 39.29 -19.03
N GLU A 142 -13.83 40.39 -19.78
CA GLU A 142 -14.78 40.76 -20.83
C GLU A 142 -14.32 40.11 -22.13
N GLU A 143 -15.25 39.58 -22.92
CA GLU A 143 -15.10 39.57 -24.37
C GLU A 143 -16.49 39.53 -25.02
N GLU A 144 -16.62 40.32 -26.08
CA GLU A 144 -17.83 40.89 -26.66
C GLU A 144 -18.51 39.96 -27.69
N GLU A 145 -19.83 40.17 -27.79
CA GLU A 145 -20.76 40.20 -28.93
C GLU A 145 -20.43 39.47 -30.25
N GLU A 146 -21.36 38.63 -30.70
CA GLU A 146 -21.86 38.69 -32.08
C GLU A 146 -23.40 38.55 -32.08
N GLU A 147 -24.06 39.60 -32.56
CA GLU A 147 -25.48 39.69 -32.91
C GLU A 147 -25.73 39.05 -34.29
N GLU A 148 -26.78 38.25 -34.44
CA GLU A 148 -27.45 38.10 -35.74
C GLU A 148 -28.97 38.02 -35.55
N ASP A 149 -29.64 38.94 -36.24
CA ASP A 149 -31.05 39.31 -36.18
C ASP A 149 -31.94 38.32 -36.97
N GLY A 150 -33.16 38.09 -36.48
CA GLY A 150 -34.09 37.12 -37.07
C GLY A 150 -35.48 37.22 -36.46
N ASP A 151 -36.22 38.25 -36.85
CA ASP A 151 -37.70 38.35 -36.76
C ASP A 151 -38.39 37.04 -37.18
N ASP A 152 -39.31 36.51 -36.36
CA ASP A 152 -40.72 36.28 -36.76
C ASP A 152 -41.55 35.72 -35.58
N ASP A 153 -42.82 36.11 -35.60
CA ASP A 153 -43.84 36.05 -34.58
C ASP A 153 -44.49 34.65 -34.42
N GLU A 154 -44.86 34.35 -33.18
CA GLU A 154 -45.90 33.42 -32.70
C GLU A 154 -46.29 32.15 -33.51
N ILE A 155 -45.77 30.96 -33.14
CA ILE A 155 -46.57 29.71 -33.06
C ILE A 155 -46.13 28.82 -31.88
N ARG A 156 -47.05 28.65 -30.91
CA ARG A 156 -47.07 27.64 -29.84
C ARG A 156 -46.38 26.31 -30.20
N LYS A 157 -45.27 25.98 -29.52
CA LYS A 157 -44.86 24.60 -29.25
C LYS A 157 -44.47 24.43 -27.80
N GLU A 158 -45.36 23.75 -27.10
CA GLU A 158 -45.16 22.94 -25.92
C GLU A 158 -43.72 22.38 -25.81
N HIS A 159 -42.88 23.04 -25.00
CA HIS A 159 -41.81 22.36 -24.28
C HIS A 159 -42.20 22.38 -22.82
N ARG A 160 -42.93 21.33 -22.45
CA ARG A 160 -43.13 20.91 -21.07
C ARG A 160 -41.78 20.98 -20.37
N VAL A 161 -41.59 21.98 -19.51
CA VAL A 161 -40.53 21.92 -18.50
C VAL A 161 -40.89 20.73 -17.62
N GLU A 162 -40.29 19.59 -17.96
CA GLU A 162 -40.36 18.41 -17.14
C GLU A 162 -39.72 18.76 -15.81
N ASP A 163 -40.60 18.94 -14.84
CA ASP A 163 -40.41 18.68 -13.44
C ASP A 163 -39.40 17.52 -13.19
N VAL A 164 -38.72 17.64 -12.06
CA VAL A 164 -37.89 16.63 -11.37
C VAL A 164 -36.39 16.62 -11.70
N GLY A 165 -35.62 17.38 -10.91
CA GLY A 165 -34.16 17.24 -10.86
C GLY A 165 -33.41 17.85 -9.65
N LEU A 166 -34.09 18.34 -8.61
CA LEU A 166 -33.46 18.95 -7.41
C LEU A 166 -32.59 17.97 -6.58
N SER A 167 -32.42 16.72 -7.02
CA SER A 167 -31.63 15.67 -6.36
C SER A 167 -30.17 15.57 -6.84
N ASP A 168 -29.86 15.98 -8.07
CA ASP A 168 -28.53 15.75 -8.66
C ASP A 168 -27.48 16.77 -8.16
N GLY A 169 -27.89 18.01 -7.94
CA GLY A 169 -27.02 19.06 -7.40
C GLY A 169 -26.55 18.78 -5.96
N ALA A 170 -27.33 18.06 -5.15
CA ALA A 170 -26.92 17.69 -3.80
C ALA A 170 -25.83 16.60 -3.81
N ALA A 171 -26.01 15.56 -4.63
CA ALA A 171 -25.03 14.49 -4.81
C ALA A 171 -23.73 15.03 -5.42
N CYS A 172 -23.81 15.89 -6.43
CA CYS A 172 -22.65 16.57 -7.01
C CYS A 172 -21.91 17.44 -5.98
N ARG A 173 -22.63 18.19 -5.14
CA ARG A 173 -22.02 18.97 -4.04
C ARG A 173 -21.36 18.09 -2.97
N GLU A 174 -21.92 16.92 -2.68
CA GLU A 174 -21.31 15.95 -1.76
C GLU A 174 -20.04 15.33 -2.33
N LEU A 175 -20.06 14.99 -3.62
CA LEU A 175 -18.89 14.48 -4.33
C LEU A 175 -17.76 15.52 -4.35
N ALA A 176 -18.06 16.77 -4.72
CA ALA A 176 -17.07 17.86 -4.70
C ALA A 176 -16.44 18.04 -3.32
N ARG A 177 -17.25 18.02 -2.25
CA ARG A 177 -16.77 18.08 -0.86
C ARG A 177 -15.90 16.88 -0.47
N ALA A 178 -16.25 15.68 -0.94
CA ALA A 178 -15.45 14.49 -0.70
C ALA A 178 -14.10 14.58 -1.40
N ILE A 179 -14.06 14.98 -2.67
CA ILE A 179 -12.83 15.14 -3.46
C ILE A 179 -11.87 16.14 -2.81
N LEU A 180 -12.36 17.30 -2.38
CA LEU A 180 -11.54 18.31 -1.70
C LEU A 180 -10.93 17.76 -0.39
N LYS A 181 -11.72 17.08 0.42
CA LYS A 181 -11.22 16.43 1.65
C LYS A 181 -10.18 15.36 1.36
N PHE A 182 -10.36 14.57 0.30
CA PHE A 182 -9.34 13.61 -0.13
C PHE A 182 -8.06 14.31 -0.57
N GLY A 183 -8.16 15.44 -1.29
CA GLY A 183 -7.02 16.27 -1.66
C GLY A 183 -6.22 16.75 -0.45
N GLU A 184 -6.87 17.34 0.55
CA GLU A 184 -6.22 17.83 1.78
C GLU A 184 -5.57 16.70 2.60
N ILE A 185 -6.18 15.51 2.63
CA ILE A 185 -5.61 14.36 3.33
C ILE A 185 -4.39 13.84 2.56
N TYR A 186 -4.50 13.75 1.23
CA TYR A 186 -3.42 13.27 0.37
C TYR A 186 -2.21 14.21 0.45
N GLU A 187 -2.42 15.52 0.36
CA GLU A 187 -1.37 16.53 0.51
C GLU A 187 -0.62 16.34 1.83
N ARG A 188 -1.32 16.24 2.97
CA ARG A 188 -0.69 15.99 4.28
C ARG A 188 0.15 14.72 4.31
N ILE A 189 -0.33 13.63 3.71
CA ILE A 189 0.39 12.36 3.65
C ILE A 189 1.66 12.51 2.80
N GLU A 190 1.56 13.12 1.61
CA GLU A 190 2.71 13.28 0.72
C GLU A 190 3.73 14.25 1.31
N SER A 191 3.31 15.35 1.94
CA SER A 191 4.22 16.25 2.68
C SER A 191 4.94 15.53 3.81
N SER A 192 4.24 14.70 4.61
CA SER A 192 4.87 13.93 5.68
C SER A 192 5.89 12.92 5.14
N LYS A 193 5.57 12.25 4.04
CA LYS A 193 6.48 11.32 3.37
C LYS A 193 7.72 12.02 2.82
N GLN A 194 7.56 13.19 2.20
CA GLN A 194 8.69 14.00 1.71
C GLN A 194 9.58 14.46 2.86
N GLN A 195 8.98 14.91 3.98
CA GLN A 195 9.74 15.29 5.18
C GLN A 195 10.55 14.12 5.73
N GLN A 196 9.97 12.93 5.82
CA GLN A 196 10.68 11.73 6.25
C GLN A 196 11.83 11.37 5.30
N MET A 197 11.61 11.47 3.98
CA MET A 197 12.65 11.22 2.98
C MET A 197 13.82 12.19 3.13
N MET A 198 13.54 13.48 3.33
CA MET A 198 14.56 14.51 3.57
C MET A 198 15.34 14.26 4.86
N GLU A 199 14.69 13.88 5.95
CA GLU A 199 15.38 13.60 7.22
C GLU A 199 16.30 12.37 7.11
N LEU A 200 15.85 11.31 6.43
CA LEU A 200 16.68 10.14 6.17
C LEU A 200 17.88 10.47 5.27
N GLU A 201 17.68 11.30 4.25
CA GLU A 201 18.78 11.76 3.40
C GLU A 201 19.76 12.65 4.15
N LYS A 202 19.27 13.52 5.04
CA LYS A 202 20.10 14.34 5.92
C LYS A 202 20.98 13.47 6.81
N GLN A 203 20.40 12.46 7.48
CA GLN A 203 21.15 11.51 8.31
C GLN A 203 22.20 10.74 7.48
N ARG A 204 21.84 10.31 6.26
CA ARG A 204 22.77 9.66 5.32
C ARG A 204 23.95 10.57 5.00
N MET A 205 23.69 11.85 4.72
CA MET A 205 24.72 12.83 4.37
C MET A 205 25.62 13.16 5.57
N GLU A 206 25.04 13.32 6.76
CA GLU A 206 25.78 13.60 7.99
C GLU A 206 26.74 12.47 8.35
N PHE A 207 26.28 11.22 8.33
CA PHE A 207 27.14 10.07 8.55
C PHE A 207 28.29 9.98 7.53
N THR A 208 28.00 10.25 6.26
CA THR A 208 29.03 10.25 5.21
C THR A 208 30.07 11.34 5.48
N LYS A 209 29.64 12.54 5.84
CA LYS A 209 30.52 13.67 6.17
C LYS A 209 31.39 13.35 7.40
N ASP A 210 30.82 12.74 8.44
CA ASP A 210 31.56 12.36 9.65
C ASP A 210 32.62 11.30 9.35
N LEU A 211 32.29 10.31 8.52
CA LEU A 211 33.27 9.32 8.05
C LEU A 211 34.41 9.97 7.26
N GLU A 212 34.10 10.91 6.36
CA GLU A 212 35.13 11.61 5.60
C GLU A 212 36.00 12.51 6.47
N PHE A 213 35.41 13.16 7.47
CA PHE A 213 36.13 13.95 8.45
C PHE A 213 37.11 13.08 9.26
N GLN A 214 36.65 11.91 9.75
CA GLN A 214 37.52 10.95 10.43
C GLN A 214 38.65 10.46 9.53
N ARG A 215 38.34 10.09 8.28
CA ARG A 215 39.33 9.66 7.29
C ARG A 215 40.39 10.73 7.05
N MET A 216 39.97 11.99 6.88
CA MET A 216 40.88 13.12 6.67
C MET A 216 41.73 13.40 7.91
N ASN A 217 41.14 13.36 9.11
CA ASN A 217 41.86 13.55 10.36
C ASN A 217 42.98 12.50 10.50
N MET A 218 42.67 11.21 10.30
CA MET A 218 43.68 10.15 10.34
C MET A 218 44.82 10.37 9.34
N PHE A 219 44.51 10.86 8.13
CA PHE A 219 45.53 11.16 7.13
C PHE A 219 46.41 12.33 7.54
N VAL A 220 45.83 13.42 8.02
CA VAL A 220 46.57 14.59 8.49
C VAL A 220 47.47 14.24 9.69
N ASP A 221 46.95 13.47 10.64
CA ASP A 221 47.71 13.00 11.80
C ASP A 221 48.90 12.14 11.38
N ALA A 222 48.69 11.18 10.48
CA ALA A 222 49.76 10.35 9.94
C ALA A 222 50.84 11.19 9.23
N GLN A 223 50.45 12.20 8.46
CA GLN A 223 51.40 13.11 7.79
C GLN A 223 52.21 13.94 8.80
N LEU A 224 51.56 14.48 9.84
CA LEU A 224 52.23 15.21 10.91
C LEU A 224 53.23 14.34 11.66
N GLU A 225 52.87 13.09 11.98
CA GLU A 225 53.76 12.15 12.65
C GLU A 225 54.97 11.76 11.78
N MET A 226 54.75 11.53 10.48
CA MET A 226 55.84 11.31 9.52
C MET A 226 56.79 12.51 9.46
N GLN A 227 56.27 13.74 9.45
CA GLN A 227 57.12 14.94 9.44
C GLN A 227 57.90 15.12 10.75
N LYS A 228 57.27 14.88 11.91
CA LYS A 228 57.95 14.89 13.21
C LYS A 228 59.08 13.85 13.24
N SER A 229 58.81 12.63 12.80
CA SER A 229 59.78 11.54 12.72
C SER A 229 60.91 11.84 11.72
N LYS A 230 60.64 12.52 10.59
CA LYS A 230 61.67 13.00 9.66
C LYS A 230 62.57 14.05 10.31
N ARG A 231 62.00 15.02 11.03
CA ARG A 231 62.76 16.06 11.74
C ARG A 231 63.62 15.48 12.87
N GLN A 232 63.07 14.60 13.70
CA GLN A 232 63.83 13.93 14.77
C GLN A 232 64.97 13.08 14.20
N ARG A 233 64.74 12.29 13.14
CA ARG A 233 65.79 11.53 12.47
C ARG A 233 66.90 12.41 11.88
N ASN A 234 66.55 13.59 11.36
CA ASN A 234 67.54 14.54 10.85
C ASN A 234 68.37 15.15 11.98
N LEU A 235 67.78 15.45 13.14
CA LEU A 235 68.52 15.90 14.32
C LEU A 235 69.47 14.82 14.86
N THR A 236 69.04 13.57 14.96
CA THR A 236 69.90 12.47 15.44
C THR A 236 71.02 12.14 14.46
N ARG A 237 70.76 12.24 13.15
CA ARG A 237 71.77 12.03 12.09
C ARG A 237 72.82 13.14 12.04
N SER A 238 72.44 14.39 12.32
CA SER A 238 73.36 15.52 12.46
C SER A 238 74.26 15.40 13.71
N GLY A 239 73.73 14.90 14.83
CA GLY A 239 74.50 14.69 16.07
C GLY A 239 75.55 13.57 16.01
N PHE A 240 75.40 12.59 15.09
CA PHE A 240 76.40 11.53 14.88
C PHE A 240 77.62 12.04 14.08
N HIS A 241 77.40 12.86 13.05
CA HIS A 241 78.48 13.41 12.21
C HIS A 241 79.41 14.40 12.94
N GLN A 242 78.97 14.98 14.07
CA GLN A 242 79.78 15.90 14.87
C GLN A 242 80.68 15.18 15.91
N LYS A 243 80.42 13.91 16.20
CA LYS A 243 81.22 13.12 17.17
C LYS A 243 82.41 12.42 16.51
N ASP A 244 82.29 12.08 15.23
CA ASP A 244 83.36 11.43 14.46
C ASP A 244 84.42 12.41 13.94
N THR A 245 84.18 13.72 14.06
CA THR A 245 85.11 14.78 13.61
C THR A 245 85.96 15.38 14.75
N LYS A 246 85.84 14.89 15.98
CA LYS A 246 86.61 15.39 17.15
C LYS A 246 87.67 14.42 17.69
N PHE A 247 87.94 13.31 17.01
CA PHE A 247 88.95 12.31 17.39
C PHE A 247 90.09 12.15 16.36
N LEU A 248 90.35 13.18 15.55
CA LEU A 248 91.55 13.32 14.73
C LEU A 248 92.28 14.60 15.11
#